data_AF-A0A7Y2AKU3-F1
#
_entry.id   AF-A0A7Y2AKU3-F1
#
_cell.length_a   1.000
_cell.length_b   1.000
_cell.length_c   1.000
_cell.angle_alpha   90.00
_cell.angle_beta   90.00
_cell.angle_gamma   90.00
#
_symmetry.space_group_name_H-M   'P 1'
#
loop_
_entity.id
_entity.type
_entity.pdbx_description
1 polymer ?
#
loop_
_entity_poly.entity_id
_entity_poly.type
_entity_poly.pdbx_seq_one_letter_code
_entity_poly.pdbx_strand_id
1 'polypeptide(L)'
;RFEGEFAEGVSAGEKLMVLCPHTFMNASGQSVRKAVDFYKLHTDDLLVVCDDLNLASGRLRIRPRGSAGGQNGLKDIIRHLDGEVFPRLRIGIGQPPDGWTVTDYVLGKFPKSEQDKIESATTRAAYAAIDWATNGIGSAMNQFNADPDAPKTPAKPKRANKQPNQTSRPNQTGQNELSDTADKPPTDHNDGENS
;
A
#
# COMPACT_ATOMS: atom_id res chain seq x y z
N ARG A 1 18.81 -21.34 -7.14
CA ARG A 1 17.98 -20.81 -8.26
C ARG A 1 17.77 -19.32 -7.98
N PHE A 2 17.57 -18.45 -8.97
CA PHE A 2 17.36 -16.99 -8.76
C PHE A 2 18.43 -16.25 -7.91
N GLU A 3 19.64 -16.80 -7.74
CA GLU A 3 20.66 -16.23 -6.82
C GLU A 3 20.18 -16.05 -5.37
N GLY A 4 19.31 -16.95 -4.90
CA GLY A 4 18.85 -16.98 -3.52
C GLY A 4 18.39 -18.36 -3.07
N GLU A 5 18.11 -18.46 -1.78
CA GLU A 5 17.36 -19.56 -1.20
C GLU A 5 15.86 -19.29 -1.38
N PHE A 6 15.08 -20.32 -1.71
CA PHE A 6 13.64 -20.18 -1.82
C PHE A 6 12.93 -21.42 -1.27
N ALA A 7 11.71 -21.20 -0.79
CA ALA A 7 10.81 -22.25 -0.35
C ALA A 7 9.42 -22.00 -0.92
N GLU A 8 8.71 -23.08 -1.23
CA GLU A 8 7.34 -23.03 -1.74
C GLU A 8 6.39 -23.69 -0.74
N GLY A 9 5.15 -23.23 -0.70
CA GLY A 9 4.12 -23.75 0.18
C GLY A 9 2.72 -23.41 -0.31
N VAL A 10 1.72 -23.89 0.42
CA VAL A 10 0.31 -23.57 0.16
C VAL A 10 -0.34 -23.10 1.45
N SER A 11 -1.10 -22.01 1.38
CA SER A 11 -1.89 -21.50 2.51
C SER A 11 -3.25 -21.06 2.02
N ALA A 12 -4.32 -21.53 2.67
CA ALA A 12 -5.71 -21.23 2.30
C ALA A 12 -6.04 -21.45 0.79
N GLY A 13 -5.35 -22.39 0.13
CA GLY A 13 -5.51 -22.67 -1.30
C GLY A 13 -4.60 -21.84 -2.22
N GLU A 14 -3.93 -20.81 -1.70
CA GLU A 14 -2.97 -19.98 -2.44
C GLU A 14 -1.58 -20.60 -2.43
N LYS A 15 -0.93 -20.64 -3.59
CA LYS A 15 0.47 -21.07 -3.73
C LYS A 15 1.38 -19.90 -3.39
N LEU A 16 2.29 -20.13 -2.44
CA LEU A 16 3.22 -19.11 -1.95
C LEU A 16 4.66 -19.52 -2.24
N MET A 17 5.49 -18.53 -2.51
CA MET A 17 6.95 -18.65 -2.52
C MET A 17 7.54 -17.61 -1.57
N VAL A 18 8.54 -18.04 -0.80
CA VAL A 18 9.45 -17.13 -0.09
C VAL A 18 10.81 -17.20 -0.79
N LEU A 19 11.40 -16.03 -1.07
CA LEU A 19 12.73 -15.89 -1.65
C LEU A 19 13.61 -15.06 -0.71
N CYS A 20 14.77 -15.59 -0.36
CA CYS A 20 15.85 -14.90 0.35
C CYS A 20 17.04 -14.73 -0.61
N PRO A 21 17.24 -13.54 -1.22
CA PRO A 21 18.39 -13.28 -2.09
C PRO A 21 19.72 -13.48 -1.35
N HIS A 22 20.67 -14.17 -2.00
CA HIS A 22 22.06 -14.31 -1.54
C HIS A 22 23.01 -13.33 -2.24
N THR A 23 22.47 -12.39 -3.00
CA THR A 23 23.21 -11.26 -3.56
C THR A 23 23.62 -10.27 -2.46
N PHE A 24 24.53 -9.35 -2.77
CA PHE A 24 24.66 -8.16 -1.93
C PHE A 24 23.34 -7.37 -1.91
N MET A 25 23.10 -6.64 -0.82
CA MET A 25 21.85 -5.89 -0.62
C MET A 25 21.59 -4.87 -1.74
N ASN A 26 22.63 -4.26 -2.32
CA ASN A 26 22.50 -3.34 -3.45
C ASN A 26 22.28 -4.04 -4.82
N ALA A 27 22.17 -5.37 -4.83
CA ALA A 27 21.94 -6.20 -6.02
C ALA A 27 20.70 -7.11 -5.88
N SER A 28 19.89 -6.92 -4.83
CA SER A 28 18.70 -7.75 -4.55
C SER A 28 17.68 -7.78 -5.68
N GLY A 29 17.59 -6.71 -6.48
CA GLY A 29 16.69 -6.63 -7.62
C GLY A 29 17.01 -7.63 -8.72
N GLN A 30 18.28 -8.05 -8.86
CA GLN A 30 18.66 -9.09 -9.83
C GLN A 30 18.02 -10.43 -9.48
N SER A 31 18.06 -10.80 -8.20
CA SER A 31 17.45 -12.03 -7.68
C SER A 31 15.93 -11.99 -7.82
N VAL A 32 15.31 -10.90 -7.35
CA VAL A 32 13.86 -10.70 -7.40
C VAL A 32 13.34 -10.73 -8.84
N ARG A 33 14.01 -10.03 -9.76
CA ARG A 33 13.60 -9.98 -11.18
C ARG A 33 13.60 -11.36 -11.82
N LYS A 34 14.62 -12.18 -11.55
CA LYS A 34 14.69 -13.56 -12.06
C LYS A 34 13.51 -14.42 -11.59
N ALA A 35 13.08 -14.25 -10.34
CA ALA A 35 11.91 -14.97 -9.82
C ALA A 35 10.60 -14.47 -10.45
N VAL A 36 10.42 -13.15 -10.53
CA VAL A 36 9.25 -12.52 -11.16
C VAL A 36 9.09 -12.97 -12.62
N ASP A 37 10.16 -12.93 -13.41
CA ASP A 37 10.13 -13.36 -14.81
C ASP A 37 9.85 -14.87 -14.95
N PHE A 38 10.48 -15.69 -14.10
CA PHE A 38 10.35 -17.15 -14.16
C PHE A 38 8.91 -17.61 -13.86
N TYR A 39 8.31 -17.07 -12.81
CA TYR A 39 6.93 -17.40 -12.41
C TYR A 39 5.87 -16.57 -13.14
N LYS A 40 6.29 -15.60 -13.96
CA LYS A 40 5.41 -14.67 -14.68
C LYS A 40 4.49 -13.89 -13.72
N LEU A 41 5.05 -13.44 -12.61
CA LEU A 41 4.32 -12.71 -11.57
C LEU A 41 4.08 -11.26 -12.01
N HIS A 42 2.94 -10.70 -11.60
CA HIS A 42 2.73 -9.26 -11.62
C HIS A 42 3.35 -8.63 -10.36
N THR A 43 3.64 -7.33 -10.40
CA THR A 43 4.19 -6.62 -9.23
C THR A 43 3.23 -6.60 -8.04
N ASP A 44 1.93 -6.76 -8.28
CA ASP A 44 0.91 -6.92 -7.24
C ASP A 44 0.93 -8.31 -6.58
N ASP A 45 1.58 -9.31 -7.21
CA ASP A 45 1.83 -10.65 -6.65
C ASP A 45 3.14 -10.71 -5.83
N LEU A 46 3.81 -9.57 -5.65
CA LEU A 46 5.09 -9.46 -4.92
C LEU A 46 4.93 -8.65 -3.64
N LEU A 47 5.34 -9.23 -2.51
CA LEU A 47 5.53 -8.51 -1.25
C LEU A 47 7.02 -8.48 -0.89
N VAL A 48 7.60 -7.28 -0.82
CA VAL A 48 8.99 -7.13 -0.35
C VAL A 48 9.03 -6.88 1.15
N VAL A 49 9.69 -7.76 1.90
CA VAL A 49 9.95 -7.59 3.34
C VAL A 49 11.30 -6.93 3.54
N CYS A 50 11.36 -5.85 4.33
CA CYS A 50 12.60 -5.09 4.55
C CYS A 50 12.63 -4.43 5.93
N ASP A 51 13.83 -4.18 6.46
CA ASP A 51 14.01 -3.38 7.66
C ASP A 51 13.77 -1.87 7.39
N ASP A 52 13.39 -1.12 8.43
CA ASP A 52 13.21 0.34 8.34
C ASP A 52 13.65 1.02 9.64
N LEU A 53 14.63 1.91 9.51
CA LEU A 53 15.17 2.69 10.62
C LEU A 53 14.17 3.71 11.15
N ASN A 54 13.28 4.20 10.29
CA ASN A 54 12.30 5.24 10.63
C ASN A 54 11.10 4.69 11.42
N LEU A 55 11.02 3.37 11.57
CA LEU A 55 10.04 2.70 12.38
C LEU A 55 10.68 2.25 13.68
N ALA A 56 9.98 2.46 14.80
CA ALA A 56 10.41 1.97 16.10
C ALA A 56 10.65 0.46 16.05
N SER A 57 11.66 -0.02 16.80
CA SER A 57 12.01 -1.44 16.88
C SER A 57 10.78 -2.30 17.14
N GLY A 58 10.57 -3.32 16.30
CA GLY A 58 9.43 -4.25 16.33
C GLY A 58 8.13 -3.77 15.68
N ARG A 59 8.06 -2.52 15.21
CA ARG A 59 6.86 -1.97 14.56
C ARG A 59 6.75 -2.45 13.12
N LEU A 60 5.58 -2.97 12.74
CA LEU A 60 5.31 -3.35 11.35
C LEU A 60 4.60 -2.23 10.59
N ARG A 61 4.95 -2.06 9.31
CA ARG A 61 4.22 -1.17 8.41
C ARG A 61 4.16 -1.71 6.99
N ILE A 62 2.95 -2.01 6.55
CA ILE A 62 2.63 -2.46 5.20
C ILE A 62 2.19 -1.27 4.35
N ARG A 63 2.67 -1.23 3.11
CA ARG A 63 2.28 -0.26 2.08
C ARG A 63 2.06 -0.96 0.74
N PRO A 64 1.10 -0.49 -0.08
CA PRO A 64 0.92 -1.01 -1.43
C PRO A 64 2.00 -0.53 -2.42
N ARG A 65 2.67 0.60 -2.12
CA ARG A 65 3.71 1.22 -2.97
C ARG A 65 4.51 2.28 -2.19
N GLY A 66 5.56 2.81 -2.80
CA GLY A 66 6.31 3.97 -2.32
C GLY A 66 7.80 3.97 -2.66
N SER A 67 8.54 4.96 -2.15
CA SER A 67 9.97 5.08 -2.43
C SER A 67 10.82 4.12 -1.60
N ALA A 68 12.09 3.98 -1.99
CA ALA A 68 13.04 3.14 -1.27
C ALA A 68 13.30 3.60 0.17
N GLY A 69 13.04 4.87 0.52
CA GLY A 69 13.27 5.37 1.89
C GLY A 69 14.71 5.19 2.37
N GLY A 70 15.69 5.30 1.46
CA GLY A 70 17.11 5.15 1.77
C GLY A 70 17.66 3.71 1.65
N GLN A 71 16.81 2.68 1.68
CA GLN A 71 17.21 1.27 1.60
C GLN A 71 17.78 0.88 0.24
N ASN A 72 19.01 0.36 0.23
CA ASN A 72 19.70 0.01 -1.02
C ASN A 72 19.07 -1.19 -1.73
N GLY A 73 18.53 -2.17 -0.99
CA GLY A 73 17.79 -3.29 -1.58
C GLY A 73 16.52 -2.86 -2.28
N LEU A 74 15.73 -1.99 -1.64
CA LEU A 74 14.53 -1.43 -2.27
C LEU A 74 14.87 -0.58 -3.50
N LYS A 75 15.93 0.25 -3.44
CA LYS A 75 16.39 1.03 -4.61
C LYS A 75 16.68 0.11 -5.80
N ASP A 76 17.39 -0.99 -5.56
CA ASP A 76 17.77 -1.92 -6.61
C ASP A 76 16.57 -2.72 -7.16
N ILE A 77 15.64 -3.13 -6.30
CA ILE A 77 14.40 -3.78 -6.73
C ILE A 77 13.55 -2.83 -7.58
N ILE A 78 13.34 -1.58 -7.13
CA ILE A 78 12.60 -0.55 -7.90
C ILE A 78 13.21 -0.37 -9.29
N ARG A 79 14.55 -0.35 -9.38
CA ARG A 79 15.28 -0.22 -10.63
C ARG A 79 15.06 -1.40 -11.59
N HIS A 80 14.97 -2.63 -11.09
CA HIS A 80 14.79 -3.82 -11.94
C HIS A 80 13.32 -4.12 -12.29
N LEU A 81 12.38 -3.61 -11.49
CA LEU A 81 10.94 -3.75 -11.73
C LEU A 81 10.35 -2.52 -12.44
N ASP A 82 11.18 -1.55 -12.82
CA ASP A 82 10.79 -0.32 -13.52
C ASP A 82 9.65 0.46 -12.82
N GLY A 83 9.63 0.45 -11.49
CA GLY A 83 8.60 1.15 -10.74
C GLY A 83 8.54 0.89 -9.24
N GLU A 84 7.78 1.74 -8.56
CA GLU A 84 7.54 1.67 -7.11
C GLU A 84 6.26 0.91 -6.73
N VAL A 85 5.57 0.35 -7.72
CA VAL A 85 4.22 -0.19 -7.62
C VAL A 85 4.26 -1.67 -7.24
N PHE A 86 4.75 -1.95 -6.04
CA PHE A 86 4.67 -3.26 -5.41
C PHE A 86 4.50 -3.13 -3.89
N PRO A 87 3.69 -4.02 -3.27
CA PRO A 87 3.56 -4.12 -1.83
C PRO A 87 4.89 -4.30 -1.09
N ARG A 88 4.99 -3.68 0.09
CA ARG A 88 6.12 -3.89 1.00
C ARG A 88 5.67 -3.98 2.44
N LEU A 89 6.30 -4.89 3.18
CA LEU A 89 6.18 -5.05 4.61
C LEU A 89 7.48 -4.57 5.26
N ARG A 90 7.40 -3.46 5.98
CA ARG A 90 8.54 -2.88 6.69
C ARG A 90 8.56 -3.35 8.13
N ILE A 91 9.72 -3.80 8.59
CA ILE A 91 9.98 -4.20 9.97
C ILE A 91 10.85 -3.12 10.61
N GLY A 92 10.34 -2.47 11.63
CA GLY A 92 11.05 -1.42 12.32
C GLY A 92 12.22 -1.98 13.11
N ILE A 93 13.38 -1.38 12.89
CA ILE A 93 14.61 -1.70 13.63
C ILE A 93 15.04 -0.55 14.54
N GLY A 94 14.41 0.63 14.44
CA GLY A 94 14.78 1.81 15.22
C GLY A 94 15.90 2.62 14.58
N GLN A 95 16.20 3.76 15.20
CA GLN A 95 17.29 4.63 14.76
C GLN A 95 18.61 4.19 15.40
N PRO A 96 19.75 4.38 14.72
CA PRO A 96 21.06 4.12 15.32
C PRO A 96 21.24 4.96 16.60
N PRO A 97 21.84 4.40 17.66
CA PRO A 97 22.20 5.17 18.84
C PRO A 97 23.32 6.18 18.53
N ASP A 98 23.50 7.15 19.42
CA ASP A 98 24.54 8.17 19.25
C ASP A 98 25.92 7.54 19.05
N GLY A 99 26.67 8.07 18.08
CA GLY A 99 28.01 7.60 17.71
C GLY A 99 28.05 6.43 16.73
N TRP A 100 26.90 5.87 16.32
CA TRP A 100 26.84 4.84 15.29
C TRP A 100 26.55 5.42 13.92
N THR A 101 27.24 4.90 12.89
CA THR A 101 26.79 5.14 11.52
C THR A 101 25.57 4.26 11.21
N VAL A 102 24.75 4.69 10.25
CA VAL A 102 23.62 3.88 9.76
C VAL A 102 24.10 2.52 9.27
N THR A 103 25.23 2.47 8.57
CA THR A 103 25.81 1.23 8.03
C THR A 103 26.22 0.27 9.14
N ASP A 104 26.91 0.75 10.17
CA ASP A 104 27.32 -0.09 11.30
C ASP A 104 26.11 -0.66 12.04
N TYR A 105 25.05 0.14 12.18
CA TYR A 105 23.85 -0.26 12.89
C TYR A 105 23.07 -1.36 12.16
N VAL A 106 22.83 -1.22 10.85
CA VAL A 106 22.09 -2.23 10.07
C VAL A 106 22.87 -3.53 9.87
N LEU A 107 24.21 -3.48 9.92
CA LEU A 107 25.07 -4.66 9.85
C LEU A 107 25.35 -5.27 11.24
N GLY A 108 24.99 -4.54 12.30
CA GLY A 108 25.17 -4.96 13.68
C GLY A 108 24.18 -6.04 14.12
N LYS A 109 24.47 -6.66 15.27
CA LYS A 109 23.55 -7.59 15.92
C LYS A 109 22.62 -6.82 16.85
N PHE A 110 21.35 -7.24 16.92
CA PHE A 110 20.43 -6.72 17.93
C PHE A 110 20.93 -7.03 19.34
N PRO A 111 20.87 -6.05 20.27
CA PRO A 111 21.19 -6.29 21.67
C PRO A 111 20.20 -7.29 22.27
N LYS A 112 20.64 -8.04 23.29
CA LYS A 112 19.79 -9.06 23.95
C LYS A 112 18.44 -8.52 24.42
N SER A 113 18.39 -7.27 24.86
CA SER A 113 17.17 -6.58 25.29
C SER A 113 16.13 -6.39 24.18
N GLU A 114 16.53 -6.46 22.91
CA GLU A 114 15.64 -6.30 21.76
C GLU A 114 15.34 -7.62 21.04
N GLN A 115 16.05 -8.71 21.35
CA GLN A 115 15.90 -9.99 20.63
C GLN A 115 14.46 -10.49 20.67
N ASP A 116 13.84 -10.58 21.85
CA ASP A 116 12.44 -11.02 21.99
C ASP A 116 11.48 -10.13 21.19
N LYS A 117 11.74 -8.82 21.15
CA LYS A 117 10.92 -7.86 20.42
C LYS A 117 11.02 -8.09 18.91
N ILE A 118 12.23 -8.30 18.40
CA ILE A 118 12.50 -8.57 16.99
C ILE A 118 11.98 -9.94 16.57
N GLU A 119 12.12 -10.97 17.41
CA GLU A 119 11.56 -12.30 17.17
C GLU A 119 10.03 -12.27 17.10
N SER A 120 9.39 -11.55 18.02
CA SER A 120 7.95 -11.31 17.99
C SER A 120 7.51 -10.56 16.73
N ALA A 121 8.25 -9.53 16.34
CA ALA A 121 7.98 -8.77 15.12
C ALA A 121 8.16 -9.62 13.85
N THR A 122 9.17 -10.47 13.81
CA THR A 122 9.44 -11.41 12.70
C THR A 122 8.29 -12.42 12.57
N THR A 123 7.84 -12.98 13.68
CA THR A 123 6.68 -13.89 13.72
C THR A 123 5.41 -13.20 13.22
N ARG A 124 5.14 -11.99 13.70
CA ARG A 124 4.02 -11.17 13.20
C ARG A 124 4.15 -10.82 11.72
N ALA A 125 5.37 -10.56 11.23
CA ALA A 125 5.64 -10.26 9.84
C ALA A 125 5.31 -11.46 8.94
N ALA A 126 5.63 -12.69 9.38
CA ALA A 126 5.24 -13.90 8.69
C ALA A 126 3.70 -14.03 8.58
N TYR A 127 2.97 -13.80 9.68
CA TYR A 127 1.49 -13.78 9.65
C TYR A 127 0.94 -12.69 8.74
N ALA A 128 1.56 -11.50 8.74
CA ALA A 128 1.17 -10.39 7.87
C ALA A 128 1.36 -10.72 6.38
N ALA A 129 2.44 -11.41 6.03
CA ALA A 129 2.69 -11.86 4.66
C ALA A 129 1.65 -12.92 4.21
N ILE A 130 1.29 -13.85 5.09
CA ILE A 130 0.24 -14.84 4.81
C ILE A 130 -1.12 -14.16 4.66
N ASP A 131 -1.48 -13.22 5.55
CA ASP A 131 -2.75 -12.49 5.45
C ASP A 131 -2.80 -11.64 4.17
N TRP A 132 -1.70 -11.00 3.78
CA TRP A 132 -1.61 -10.29 2.51
C TRP A 132 -1.88 -11.22 1.32
N ALA A 133 -1.25 -12.39 1.30
CA ALA A 133 -1.38 -13.32 0.18
C ALA A 133 -2.77 -13.96 0.09
N THR A 134 -3.47 -14.15 1.21
CA THR A 134 -4.74 -14.87 1.28
C THR A 134 -5.96 -13.95 1.34
N ASN A 135 -5.85 -12.78 1.98
CA ASN A 135 -6.94 -11.83 2.22
C ASN A 135 -6.70 -10.45 1.58
N GLY A 136 -5.56 -10.26 0.92
CA GLY A 136 -5.21 -9.04 0.20
C GLY A 136 -4.63 -7.92 1.07
N ILE A 137 -4.09 -6.90 0.39
CA ILE A 137 -3.35 -5.78 1.00
C ILE A 137 -4.18 -4.97 2.02
N GLY A 138 -5.48 -4.80 1.78
CA GLY A 138 -6.36 -4.05 2.68
C GLY A 138 -6.52 -4.74 4.03
N SER A 139 -6.70 -6.06 4.04
CA SER A 139 -6.77 -6.88 5.25
C SER A 139 -5.47 -6.75 6.05
N ALA A 140 -4.34 -7.02 5.39
CA ALA A 140 -3.04 -7.03 6.03
C ALA A 140 -2.71 -5.66 6.64
N MET A 141 -2.99 -4.58 5.90
CA MET A 141 -2.80 -3.23 6.39
C MET A 141 -3.67 -2.91 7.61
N ASN A 142 -4.92 -3.35 7.65
CA ASN A 142 -5.83 -3.05 8.77
C ASN A 142 -5.42 -3.82 10.03
N GLN A 143 -4.97 -5.07 9.88
CA GLN A 143 -4.62 -5.93 11.01
C GLN A 143 -3.23 -5.62 11.58
N PHE A 144 -2.23 -5.38 10.73
CA PHE A 144 -0.82 -5.41 11.16
C PHE A 144 -0.13 -4.04 11.24
N ASN A 145 -0.76 -2.96 10.74
CA ASN A 145 -0.19 -1.61 10.86
C ASN A 145 -0.42 -0.94 12.21
N ALA A 146 -1.30 -1.52 13.05
CA ALA A 146 -1.53 -1.03 14.39
C ALA A 146 -0.26 -1.17 15.22
N ASP A 147 0.02 -0.16 16.03
CA ASP A 147 1.16 -0.15 16.93
C ASP A 147 0.90 -1.17 18.06
N PRO A 148 1.74 -2.21 18.23
CA PRO A 148 1.57 -3.17 19.31
C PRO A 148 1.69 -2.54 20.71
N ASP A 149 2.45 -1.44 20.82
CA ASP A 149 2.77 -0.78 22.08
C ASP A 149 1.81 0.40 22.37
N ALA A 150 0.89 0.71 21.45
CA ALA A 150 -0.07 1.79 21.66
C ALA A 150 -1.09 1.43 22.76
N PRO A 151 -1.47 2.40 23.62
CA PRO A 151 -2.56 2.23 24.56
C PRO A 151 -3.83 1.80 23.81
N LYS A 152 -4.46 0.70 24.24
CA LYS A 152 -5.73 0.23 23.69
C LYS A 152 -6.80 1.30 23.94
N THR A 153 -6.97 2.21 22.99
CA THR A 153 -8.07 3.17 23.02
C THR A 153 -9.33 2.42 22.57
N PRO A 154 -10.48 2.52 23.28
CA PRO A 154 -11.70 1.86 22.86
C PRO A 154 -12.06 2.30 21.43
N ALA A 155 -12.41 1.32 20.59
CA ALA A 155 -12.72 1.54 19.19
C ALA A 155 -13.82 2.62 19.06
N LYS A 156 -13.55 3.67 18.28
CA LYS A 156 -14.58 4.65 17.93
C LYS A 156 -15.73 3.92 17.25
N PRO A 157 -17.00 4.13 17.67
CA PRO A 157 -18.13 3.48 17.03
C PRO A 157 -18.14 3.84 15.53
N LYS A 158 -18.30 2.82 14.67
CA LYS A 158 -18.51 3.01 13.24
C LYS A 158 -19.66 4.00 13.06
N ARG A 159 -19.41 5.11 12.37
CA ARG A 159 -20.45 6.09 12.05
C ARG A 159 -21.60 5.36 11.36
N ALA A 160 -22.78 5.38 11.99
CA ALA A 160 -24.01 4.95 11.34
C ALA A 160 -24.25 5.83 10.11
N ASN A 161 -24.49 5.19 8.96
CA ASN A 161 -24.92 5.87 7.74
C ASN A 161 -26.19 6.66 8.04
N LYS A 162 -26.09 8.00 8.10
CA LYS A 162 -27.28 8.86 8.04
C LYS A 162 -27.70 8.93 6.58
N GLN A 163 -28.85 8.33 6.25
CA GLN A 163 -29.55 8.56 4.98
C GLN A 163 -29.78 10.08 4.79
N PRO A 164 -29.70 10.61 3.55
CA PRO A 164 -30.02 12.00 3.30
C PRO A 164 -31.51 12.26 3.57
N ASN A 165 -31.80 13.19 4.47
CA ASN A 165 -33.15 13.71 4.71
C ASN A 165 -33.70 14.35 3.43
N GLN A 166 -34.83 13.83 2.93
CA GLN A 166 -35.67 14.55 1.98
C GLN A 166 -36.22 15.80 2.67
N THR A 167 -35.90 16.97 2.12
CA THR A 167 -36.47 18.24 2.57
C THR A 167 -37.83 18.44 1.89
N SER A 168 -38.89 18.26 2.67
CA SER A 168 -40.25 18.66 2.34
C SER A 168 -40.31 20.19 2.21
N ARG A 169 -40.68 20.71 1.03
CA ARG A 169 -41.14 22.11 0.89
C ARG A 169 -42.64 22.18 1.22
N PRO A 170 -43.13 23.17 1.97
CA PRO A 170 -44.55 23.42 2.09
C PRO A 170 -45.08 24.16 0.85
N ASN A 171 -46.21 23.70 0.32
CA ASN A 171 -46.94 24.30 -0.78
C ASN A 171 -47.88 25.39 -0.21
N GLN A 172 -47.79 26.63 -0.71
CA GLN A 172 -48.84 27.63 -0.52
C GLN A 172 -49.29 28.16 -1.88
N THR A 173 -50.61 28.14 -2.02
CA THR A 173 -51.47 28.48 -3.14
C THR A 173 -51.52 30.00 -3.39
N GLY A 174 -51.64 30.42 -4.65
CA GLY A 174 -52.06 31.78 -5.02
C GLY A 174 -52.11 31.96 -6.54
N GLN A 175 -53.31 32.21 -7.06
CA GLN A 175 -53.72 32.20 -8.48
C GLN A 175 -53.52 33.55 -9.20
N ASN A 176 -53.82 33.51 -10.51
CA ASN A 176 -54.12 34.58 -11.50
C ASN A 176 -52.96 35.00 -12.43
N GLU A 177 -53.09 35.14 -13.75
CA GLU A 177 -54.17 34.96 -14.74
C GLU A 177 -53.54 34.93 -16.16
N LEU A 178 -54.31 34.39 -17.12
CA LEU A 178 -54.34 34.50 -18.62
C LEU A 178 -53.47 35.59 -19.29
N SER A 179 -52.99 35.56 -20.54
CA SER A 179 -53.16 34.82 -21.82
C SER A 179 -51.90 35.19 -22.66
N ASP A 180 -51.38 34.46 -23.64
CA ASP A 180 -51.89 34.36 -25.01
C ASP A 180 -50.86 33.60 -25.87
N THR A 181 -51.33 33.13 -27.01
CA THR A 181 -50.79 32.13 -27.96
C THR A 181 -49.53 32.47 -28.76
N ALA A 182 -48.77 31.41 -29.16
CA ALA A 182 -48.24 31.05 -30.52
C ALA A 182 -47.71 32.16 -31.45
N ASP A 183 -46.70 32.05 -32.33
CA ASP A 183 -45.77 31.03 -32.84
C ASP A 183 -44.80 31.81 -33.79
N LYS A 184 -43.64 31.22 -34.07
CA LYS A 184 -42.55 31.53 -35.04
C LYS A 184 -42.63 32.71 -36.04
N PRO A 185 -41.44 33.23 -36.45
CA PRO A 185 -41.19 33.60 -37.84
C PRO A 185 -40.24 32.60 -38.55
N PRO A 186 -40.30 32.52 -39.90
CA PRO A 186 -39.55 31.56 -40.70
C PRO A 186 -38.19 32.09 -41.21
N THR A 187 -37.54 31.19 -41.93
CA THR A 187 -36.22 31.17 -42.57
C THR A 187 -35.91 32.26 -43.61
N ASP A 188 -34.63 32.65 -43.62
CA ASP A 188 -33.70 32.76 -44.77
C ASP A 188 -34.21 33.38 -46.09
N HIS A 189 -33.66 34.57 -46.42
CA HIS A 189 -33.53 35.05 -47.79
C HIS A 189 -32.15 35.66 -48.01
N ASN A 190 -31.55 35.16 -49.09
CA ASN A 190 -30.26 35.45 -49.67
C ASN A 190 -30.42 36.59 -50.67
N ASP A 191 -29.63 37.66 -50.54
CA ASP A 191 -29.29 38.64 -51.59
C ASP A 191 -27.90 39.16 -51.18
N GLY A 192 -26.83 39.07 -51.97
CA GLY A 192 -26.77 39.44 -53.37
C GLY A 192 -26.24 40.87 -53.48
N GLU A 193 -24.92 40.99 -53.70
CA GLU A 193 -24.20 42.09 -54.37
C GLU A 193 -24.36 43.55 -53.87
N ASN A 194 -23.22 44.19 -53.57
CA ASN A 194 -22.77 45.30 -54.41
C ASN A 194 -21.29 45.67 -54.20
N SER A 195 -20.65 45.98 -55.34
CA SER A 195 -19.40 46.76 -55.55
C SER A 195 -18.06 46.04 -55.44
#